data_AF-A0A962UHJ5-F1
#
_entry.id   AF-A0A962UHJ5-F1
#
_cell.length_a   1.000
_cell.length_b   1.000
_cell.length_c   1.000
_cell.angle_alpha   90.00
_cell.angle_beta   90.00
_cell.angle_gamma   90.00
#
_symmetry.space_group_name_H-M   'P 1'
#
loop_
_entity.id
_entity.type
_entity.pdbx_description
1 polymer ?
#
loop_
_entity_poly.entity_id
_entity_poly.type
_entity_poly.pdbx_seq_one_letter_code
_entity_poly.pdbx_strand_id
1 'polypeptide(L)'
;LFAQTTVSALYPEYYLIKINQFDDMAKDPLDEWIYFLKHEEIKEHFTARGLQAAREKLDILKLPPEERAAYERYADDLHYQASMFLSSYGNGFNEGRKEGLGKGLQQGLQQGLDQGRQEATLALARSLIGLLSIEVIAEKTGLSQEVIESLSRE
;
A
#
# COMPACT_ATOMS: atom_id res chain seq x y z
N LEU A 1 21.08 11.61 -28.55
CA LEU A 1 21.20 12.96 -27.95
C LEU A 1 21.83 14.00 -28.89
N PHE A 2 22.66 13.63 -29.88
CA PHE A 2 23.32 14.59 -30.79
C PHE A 2 22.90 14.45 -32.27
N ALA A 3 21.60 14.31 -32.55
CA ALA A 3 21.07 14.21 -33.91
C ALA A 3 20.10 15.36 -34.25
N GLN A 4 20.31 16.54 -33.65
CA GLN A 4 19.54 17.75 -33.94
C GLN A 4 20.31 18.54 -35.02
N THR A 5 19.68 18.76 -36.18
CA THR A 5 20.31 19.36 -37.36
C THR A 5 20.39 20.89 -37.30
N THR A 6 19.62 21.52 -36.39
CA THR A 6 19.56 22.97 -36.25
C THR A 6 19.90 23.39 -34.82
N VAL A 7 20.68 24.47 -34.70
CA VAL A 7 21.12 25.04 -33.41
C VAL A 7 19.91 25.44 -32.54
N SER A 8 18.79 25.84 -33.15
CA SER A 8 17.54 26.16 -32.44
C SER A 8 16.96 24.98 -31.65
N ALA A 9 17.22 23.74 -32.06
CA ALA A 9 16.74 22.56 -31.35
C ALA A 9 17.66 22.13 -30.19
N LEU A 10 18.80 22.81 -30.00
CA LEU A 10 19.71 22.62 -28.88
C LEU A 10 19.40 23.58 -27.71
N TYR A 11 18.67 24.66 -27.96
CA TYR A 11 18.33 25.68 -26.97
C TYR A 11 16.83 25.75 -26.74
N PRO A 12 16.36 25.98 -25.50
CA PRO A 12 14.94 26.21 -25.25
C PRO A 12 14.48 27.52 -25.90
N GLU A 13 13.32 27.48 -26.54
CA GLU A 13 12.62 28.68 -27.01
C GLU A 13 11.89 29.34 -25.84
N TYR A 14 12.06 30.65 -25.68
CA TYR A 14 11.40 31.43 -24.63
C TYR A 14 10.43 32.43 -25.28
N TYR A 15 9.17 32.42 -24.83
CA TYR A 15 8.20 33.44 -25.17
C TYR A 15 8.19 34.51 -24.07
N LEU A 16 8.55 35.74 -24.42
CA LEU A 16 8.44 36.89 -23.51
C LEU A 16 7.14 37.65 -23.81
N ILE A 17 6.17 37.56 -22.90
CA ILE A 17 4.87 38.22 -23.03
C ILE A 17 4.86 39.48 -22.16
N LYS A 18 4.68 40.64 -22.77
CA LYS A 18 4.54 41.93 -22.07
C LYS A 18 3.09 42.18 -21.69
N ILE A 19 2.66 41.58 -20.59
CA ILE A 19 1.27 41.59 -20.10
C ILE A 19 0.67 43.00 -20.02
N ASN A 20 1.46 44.01 -19.64
CA ASN A 20 0.99 45.41 -19.51
C ASN A 20 0.63 46.09 -20.84
N GLN A 21 1.01 45.52 -21.99
CA GLN A 21 0.71 46.08 -23.32
C GLN A 21 -0.58 45.54 -23.93
N PHE A 22 -1.22 44.56 -23.27
CA PHE A 22 -2.50 44.02 -23.68
C PHE A 22 -3.65 44.85 -23.10
N ASP A 23 -4.74 44.94 -23.87
CA ASP A 23 -6.00 45.51 -23.39
C ASP A 23 -6.66 44.59 -22.35
N ASP A 24 -7.65 45.12 -21.63
CA ASP A 24 -8.35 44.38 -20.57
C ASP A 24 -9.53 43.55 -21.09
N MET A 25 -9.68 43.43 -22.41
CA MET A 25 -10.77 42.66 -23.01
C MET A 25 -10.38 41.19 -23.16
N ALA A 26 -10.79 40.38 -22.19
CA ALA A 26 -10.68 38.91 -22.28
C ALA A 26 -11.65 38.34 -23.32
N LYS A 27 -11.15 38.05 -24.54
CA LYS A 27 -11.95 37.48 -25.65
C LYS A 27 -11.70 36.00 -25.84
N ASP A 28 -10.50 35.55 -25.50
CA ASP A 28 -10.07 34.16 -25.63
C ASP A 28 -9.37 33.65 -24.34
N PRO A 29 -9.08 32.34 -24.24
CA PRO A 29 -8.44 31.79 -23.05
C PRO A 29 -7.05 32.38 -22.73
N LEU A 30 -6.29 32.83 -23.72
CA LEU A 30 -5.00 33.48 -23.48
C LEU A 30 -5.22 34.86 -22.88
N ASP A 31 -6.18 35.63 -23.38
CA ASP A 31 -6.53 36.93 -22.83
C ASP A 31 -7.06 36.81 -21.39
N GLU A 32 -7.81 35.75 -21.06
CA GLU A 32 -8.22 35.46 -19.68
C GLU A 32 -7.01 35.24 -18.75
N TRP A 33 -5.99 34.51 -19.22
CA TRP A 33 -4.73 34.34 -18.49
C TRP A 33 -3.96 35.66 -18.35
N ILE A 34 -3.90 36.46 -19.41
CA ILE A 34 -3.26 37.78 -19.41
C ILE A 34 -3.98 38.70 -18.43
N TYR A 35 -5.31 38.72 -18.42
CA TYR A 35 -6.12 39.49 -17.47
C TYR A 35 -5.80 39.08 -16.03
N PHE A 36 -5.79 37.78 -15.74
CA PHE A 36 -5.45 37.28 -14.41
C PHE A 36 -4.04 37.71 -13.98
N LEU A 37 -3.03 37.55 -14.84
CA LEU A 37 -1.65 37.92 -14.51
C LEU A 37 -1.46 39.43 -14.36
N LYS A 38 -2.31 40.24 -15.00
CA LYS A 38 -2.27 41.70 -14.92
C LYS A 38 -2.95 42.24 -13.65
N HIS A 39 -4.10 41.66 -13.30
CA HIS A 39 -5.00 42.20 -12.27
C HIS A 39 -5.05 41.38 -10.98
N GLU A 40 -4.43 40.20 -10.96
CA GLU A 40 -4.52 39.22 -9.87
C GLU A 40 -5.98 38.90 -9.51
N GLU A 41 -6.84 38.82 -10.52
CA GLU A 41 -8.27 38.57 -10.41
C GLU A 41 -8.74 37.61 -11.51
N ILE A 42 -9.60 36.65 -11.15
CA ILE A 42 -10.16 35.67 -12.10
C ILE A 42 -11.68 35.79 -12.07
N LYS A 43 -12.26 36.43 -13.09
CA LYS A 43 -13.72 36.62 -13.19
C LYS A 43 -14.45 35.29 -13.27
N GLU A 44 -15.66 35.21 -12.69
CA GLU A 44 -16.43 33.96 -12.57
C GLU A 44 -16.62 33.22 -13.91
N HIS A 45 -16.85 33.95 -14.99
CA HIS A 45 -17.11 33.43 -16.33
C HIS A 45 -15.85 33.01 -17.10
N PHE A 46 -14.65 33.17 -16.54
CA PHE A 46 -13.41 32.71 -17.19
C PHE A 46 -13.41 31.19 -17.30
N THR A 47 -13.09 30.69 -18.49
CA THR A 47 -13.17 29.27 -18.85
C THR A 47 -11.82 28.65 -19.20
N ALA A 48 -10.74 29.45 -19.23
CA ALA A 48 -9.43 28.96 -19.59
C ALA A 48 -8.99 27.83 -18.65
N ARG A 49 -8.51 26.76 -19.26
CA ARG A 49 -8.05 25.58 -18.54
C ARG A 49 -6.98 25.97 -17.52
N GLY A 50 -7.21 25.59 -16.26
CA GLY A 50 -6.28 25.85 -15.16
C GLY A 50 -6.57 27.12 -14.36
N LEU A 51 -7.33 28.09 -14.89
CA LEU A 51 -7.69 29.30 -14.14
C LEU A 51 -8.57 29.00 -12.93
N GLN A 52 -9.42 27.96 -12.99
CA GLN A 52 -10.21 27.54 -11.84
C GLN A 52 -9.33 27.05 -10.68
N ALA A 53 -8.30 26.24 -10.97
CA ALA A 53 -7.34 25.81 -9.96
C ALA A 53 -6.48 26.99 -9.45
N ALA A 54 -6.14 27.93 -10.34
CA ALA A 54 -5.46 29.15 -9.95
C ALA A 54 -6.32 30.03 -9.03
N ARG A 55 -7.65 30.07 -9.23
CA ARG A 55 -8.60 30.77 -8.36
C ARG A 55 -8.56 30.22 -6.94
N GLU A 56 -8.67 28.92 -6.77
CA GLU A 56 -8.60 28.29 -5.45
C GLU A 56 -7.28 28.61 -4.73
N LYS A 57 -6.15 28.61 -5.46
CA LYS A 57 -4.85 29.00 -4.91
C LYS A 57 -4.79 30.47 -4.55
N LEU A 58 -5.32 31.34 -5.43
CA LEU A 58 -5.36 32.78 -5.21
C LEU A 58 -6.22 33.14 -3.99
N ASP A 59 -7.36 32.47 -3.81
CA ASP A 59 -8.25 32.69 -2.67
C ASP A 59 -7.51 32.43 -1.35
N ILE A 60 -6.72 31.35 -1.28
CA ILE A 60 -5.87 31.05 -0.12
C ILE A 60 -4.77 32.12 0.06
N LEU A 61 -4.15 32.57 -1.03
CA LEU A 61 -3.10 33.59 -0.97
C LEU A 61 -3.63 34.96 -0.53
N LYS A 62 -4.89 35.27 -0.84
CA LYS A 62 -5.59 36.50 -0.44
C LYS A 62 -6.12 36.47 0.99
N LEU A 63 -6.07 35.33 1.68
CA LEU A 63 -6.44 35.25 3.09
C LEU A 63 -5.56 36.18 3.94
N PRO A 64 -6.12 36.76 5.03
CA PRO A 64 -5.32 37.43 6.04
C PRO A 64 -4.20 36.52 6.57
N PRO A 65 -3.05 37.07 6.99
CA PRO A 65 -1.91 36.26 7.44
C PRO A 65 -2.23 35.23 8.53
N GLU A 66 -3.12 35.58 9.47
CA GLU A 66 -3.56 34.69 10.55
C GLU A 66 -4.41 33.52 10.02
N GLU A 67 -5.37 33.80 9.14
CA GLU A 67 -6.24 32.79 8.54
C GLU A 67 -5.45 31.86 7.61
N ARG A 68 -4.52 32.41 6.82
CA ARG A 68 -3.63 31.62 5.98
C ARG A 68 -2.76 30.67 6.81
N ALA A 69 -2.18 31.17 7.91
CA ALA A 69 -1.40 30.33 8.82
C ALA A 69 -2.24 29.23 9.49
N ALA A 70 -3.51 29.52 9.81
CA ALA A 70 -4.43 28.51 10.32
C ALA A 70 -4.76 27.45 9.26
N TYR A 71 -4.99 27.86 8.01
CA TYR A 71 -5.20 26.96 6.88
C TYR A 71 -3.99 26.05 6.61
N GLU A 72 -2.78 26.61 6.60
CA GLU A 72 -1.54 25.84 6.41
C GLU A 72 -1.37 24.78 7.50
N ARG A 73 -1.59 25.15 8.78
CA ARG A 73 -1.57 24.19 9.90
C ARG A 73 -2.60 23.08 9.75
N TYR A 74 -3.80 23.42 9.29
CA TYR A 74 -4.85 22.43 9.02
C TYR A 74 -4.44 21.46 7.91
N ALA A 75 -3.87 21.96 6.82
CA ALA A 75 -3.37 21.13 5.73
C ALA A 75 -2.23 20.20 6.19
N ASP A 76 -1.32 20.72 7.03
CA ASP A 76 -0.24 19.93 7.64
C ASP A 76 -0.78 18.83 8.56
N ASP A 77 -1.80 19.12 9.38
CA ASP A 77 -2.43 18.12 10.24
C ASP A 77 -3.09 16.99 9.43
N LEU A 78 -3.83 17.33 8.36
CA LEU A 78 -4.39 16.33 7.45
C LEU A 78 -3.30 15.46 6.82
N HIS A 79 -2.21 16.07 6.37
CA HIS A 79 -1.07 15.34 5.81
C HIS A 79 -0.46 14.38 6.85
N TYR A 80 -0.30 14.85 8.07
CA TYR A 80 0.22 14.05 9.17
C TYR A 80 -0.70 12.87 9.50
N GLN A 81 -2.01 13.09 9.59
CA GLN A 81 -3.00 12.03 9.82
C GLN A 81 -2.96 10.98 8.70
N ALA A 82 -2.90 11.40 7.43
CA ALA A 82 -2.77 10.49 6.29
C ALA A 82 -1.47 9.67 6.35
N SER A 83 -0.36 10.32 6.72
CA SER A 83 0.95 9.67 6.89
C SER A 83 0.95 8.66 8.03
N MET A 84 0.30 8.99 9.15
CA MET A 84 0.11 8.10 10.29
C MET A 84 -0.73 6.88 9.91
N PHE A 85 -1.81 7.07 9.14
CA PHE A 85 -2.64 5.96 8.66
C PHE A 85 -1.84 5.03 7.74
N LEU A 86 -1.12 5.58 6.76
CA LEU A 86 -0.33 4.80 5.82
C LEU A 86 0.77 4.00 6.54
N SER A 87 1.45 4.64 7.49
CA SER A 87 2.52 4.02 8.29
C SER A 87 1.97 2.94 9.23
N SER A 88 0.86 3.21 9.92
CA SER A 88 0.24 2.24 10.83
C SER A 88 -0.33 1.03 10.09
N TYR A 89 -0.95 1.23 8.92
CA TYR A 89 -1.38 0.15 8.05
C TYR A 89 -0.19 -0.72 7.58
N GLY A 90 0.89 -0.09 7.12
CA GLY A 90 2.10 -0.81 6.71
C GLY A 90 2.73 -1.60 7.84
N ASN A 91 2.82 -1.04 9.05
CA ASN A 91 3.34 -1.71 10.23
C ASN A 91 2.43 -2.87 10.66
N GLY A 92 1.12 -2.65 10.76
CA GLY A 92 0.16 -3.69 11.14
C GLY A 92 0.11 -4.85 10.14
N PHE A 93 0.15 -4.56 8.83
CA PHE A 93 0.21 -5.59 7.80
C PHE A 93 1.48 -6.44 7.91
N ASN A 94 2.63 -5.79 8.08
CA ASN A 94 3.91 -6.50 8.19
C ASN A 94 3.98 -7.36 9.46
N GLU A 95 3.51 -6.85 10.59
CA GLU A 95 3.51 -7.58 11.86
C GLU A 95 2.54 -8.75 11.81
N GLY A 96 1.31 -8.52 11.32
CA GLY A 96 0.31 -9.57 11.14
C GLY A 96 0.79 -10.68 10.20
N ARG A 97 1.51 -10.33 9.12
CA ARG A 97 2.12 -11.32 8.21
C ARG A 97 3.21 -12.13 8.90
N LYS A 98 4.11 -11.49 9.65
CA LYS A 98 5.18 -12.17 10.40
C LYS A 98 4.60 -13.11 11.45
N GLU A 99 3.64 -12.63 12.24
CA GLU A 99 2.95 -13.43 13.25
C GLU A 99 2.21 -14.61 12.63
N GLY A 100 1.46 -14.38 11.55
CA GLY A 100 0.73 -15.43 10.85
C GLY A 100 1.65 -16.52 10.30
N LEU A 101 2.78 -16.12 9.70
CA LEU A 101 3.79 -17.08 9.23
C LEU A 101 4.43 -17.85 10.39
N GLY A 102 4.78 -17.18 11.48
CA GLY A 102 5.36 -17.81 12.66
C GLY A 102 4.41 -18.83 13.31
N LYS A 103 3.16 -18.42 13.55
CA LYS A 103 2.12 -19.30 14.09
C LYS A 103 1.84 -20.48 13.18
N GLY A 104 1.71 -20.23 11.86
CA GLY A 104 1.48 -21.29 10.87
C GLY A 104 2.62 -22.30 10.80
N LEU A 105 3.87 -21.84 10.82
CA LEU A 105 5.04 -22.73 10.82
C LEU A 105 5.10 -23.58 12.09
N GLN A 106 4.87 -22.97 13.26
CA GLN A 106 4.89 -23.67 14.53
C GLN A 106 3.77 -24.72 14.62
N GLN A 107 2.55 -24.37 14.22
CA GLN A 107 1.42 -25.30 14.18
C GLN A 107 1.66 -26.44 13.20
N GLY A 108 2.15 -26.13 11.99
CA GLY A 108 2.46 -27.14 10.98
C GLY A 108 3.56 -28.10 11.43
N LEU A 109 4.62 -27.59 12.07
CA LEU A 109 5.69 -28.43 12.61
C LEU A 109 5.18 -29.36 13.71
N GLN A 110 4.39 -28.84 14.65
CA GLN A 110 3.83 -29.63 15.75
C GLN A 110 2.89 -30.73 15.21
N GLN A 111 1.97 -30.37 14.31
CA GLN A 111 1.07 -31.33 13.67
C GLN A 111 1.84 -32.40 12.90
N GLY A 112 2.86 -32.01 12.13
CA GLY A 112 3.69 -32.96 11.38
C GLY A 112 4.49 -33.90 12.28
N LEU A 113 5.03 -33.41 13.40
CA LEU A 113 5.73 -34.25 14.38
C LEU A 113 4.79 -35.23 15.07
N ASP A 114 3.57 -34.81 15.40
CA ASP A 114 2.60 -35.67 16.08
C ASP A 114 2.01 -36.71 15.13
N GLN A 115 1.70 -36.33 13.89
CA GLN A 115 1.32 -37.28 12.83
C GLN A 115 2.45 -38.28 12.55
N GLY A 116 3.68 -37.81 12.35
CA GLY A 116 4.82 -38.70 12.10
C GLY A 116 5.09 -39.67 13.27
N ARG A 117 4.90 -39.23 14.52
CA ARG A 117 4.98 -40.13 15.69
C ARG A 117 3.87 -41.17 15.68
N GLN A 118 2.63 -40.78 15.40
CA GLN A 118 1.51 -41.72 15.32
C GLN A 118 1.72 -42.75 14.20
N GLU A 119 2.12 -42.30 13.01
CA GLU A 119 2.43 -43.18 11.87
C GLU A 119 3.59 -44.14 12.19
N ALA A 120 4.66 -43.66 12.81
CA ALA A 120 5.78 -44.51 13.22
C ALA A 120 5.36 -45.57 14.24
N THR A 121 4.53 -45.20 15.23
CA THR A 121 4.00 -46.15 16.22
C THR A 121 3.12 -47.22 15.57
N LEU A 122 2.24 -46.82 14.64
CA LEU A 122 1.39 -47.74 13.90
C LEU A 122 2.21 -48.67 12.99
N ALA A 123 3.22 -48.14 12.29
CA ALA A 123 4.13 -48.92 11.45
C ALA A 123 4.93 -49.94 12.28
N LEU A 124 5.43 -49.53 13.45
CA LEU A 124 6.08 -50.43 14.39
C LEU A 124 5.13 -51.53 14.85
N ALA A 125 3.91 -51.20 15.26
CA ALA A 125 2.90 -52.19 15.66
C ALA A 125 2.64 -53.21 14.55
N ARG A 126 2.41 -52.75 13.30
CA ARG A 126 2.22 -53.63 12.14
C ARG A 126 3.41 -54.58 11.92
N SER A 127 4.64 -54.12 12.11
CA SER A 127 5.83 -54.95 11.95
C SER A 127 5.99 -56.06 13.01
N LEU A 128 5.35 -55.90 14.17
CA LEU A 128 5.44 -56.85 15.29
C LEU A 128 4.28 -57.87 15.29
N ILE A 129 3.19 -57.60 14.57
CA ILE A 129 2.06 -58.53 14.43
C ILE A 129 2.56 -59.85 13.81
N GLY A 130 2.19 -60.97 14.44
CA GLY A 130 2.65 -62.31 14.05
C GLY A 130 4.01 -62.73 14.62
N LEU A 131 4.80 -61.80 15.16
CA LEU A 131 6.06 -62.09 15.85
C LEU A 131 5.91 -62.12 17.37
N LEU A 132 5.05 -61.25 17.93
CA LEU A 132 4.82 -61.08 19.36
C LEU A 132 3.32 -61.21 19.70
N SER A 133 3.01 -61.44 20.98
CA SER A 133 1.61 -61.43 21.45
C SER A 133 1.04 -60.00 21.47
N ILE A 134 -0.29 -59.89 21.33
CA ILE A 134 -1.00 -58.61 21.33
C ILE A 134 -0.71 -57.80 22.59
N GLU A 135 -0.62 -58.46 23.75
CA GLU A 135 -0.28 -57.84 25.04
C GLU A 135 1.10 -57.20 25.04
N VAL A 136 2.12 -57.89 24.49
CA VAL A 136 3.49 -57.37 24.41
C VAL A 136 3.57 -56.21 23.42
N ILE A 137 2.86 -56.28 22.29
CA ILE A 137 2.81 -55.18 21.31
C ILE A 137 2.14 -53.94 21.93
N ALA A 138 1.05 -54.13 22.67
CA ALA A 138 0.35 -53.06 23.38
C ALA A 138 1.25 -52.38 24.41
N GLU A 139 2.01 -53.16 25.19
CA GLU A 139 2.97 -52.64 26.15
C GLU A 139 4.09 -51.82 25.48
N LYS A 140 4.64 -52.28 24.35
CA LYS A 140 5.78 -51.63 23.68
C LYS A 140 5.40 -50.41 22.83
N THR A 141 4.21 -50.40 22.25
CA THR A 141 3.75 -49.31 21.37
C THR A 141 2.86 -48.30 22.09
N GLY A 142 2.33 -48.66 23.26
CA GLY A 142 1.36 -47.84 24.00
C GLY A 142 -0.02 -47.77 23.35
N LEU A 143 -0.28 -48.55 22.30
CA LEU A 143 -1.58 -48.67 21.65
C LEU A 143 -2.51 -49.59 22.46
N SER A 144 -3.81 -49.35 22.37
CA SER A 144 -4.78 -50.28 22.96
C SER A 144 -4.80 -51.60 22.20
N GLN A 145 -5.14 -52.68 22.89
CA GLN A 145 -5.26 -54.01 22.28
C GLN A 145 -6.30 -54.00 21.15
N GLU A 146 -7.40 -53.25 21.29
CA GLU A 146 -8.41 -53.05 20.24
C GLU A 146 -7.83 -52.46 18.94
N VAL A 147 -6.92 -51.49 19.05
CA VAL A 147 -6.24 -50.89 17.89
C VAL A 147 -5.28 -51.89 17.23
N ILE A 148 -4.59 -52.71 18.03
CA ILE A 148 -3.69 -53.73 17.48
C ILE A 148 -4.49 -54.85 16.81
N GLU A 149 -5.62 -55.25 17.39
CA GLU A 149 -6.53 -56.22 16.80
C GLU A 149 -7.13 -55.73 15.48
N SER A 150 -7.49 -54.45 15.38
CA SER A 150 -7.99 -53.89 14.11
C SER A 150 -6.89 -53.85 13.05
N LEU A 151 -5.66 -53.47 13.41
CA LEU A 151 -4.48 -53.51 12.52
C LEU A 151 -4.12 -54.93 12.03
N SER A 152 -4.46 -55.97 12.81
CA SER A 152 -4.24 -57.37 12.43
C SER A 152 -5.33 -57.92 11.49
N ARG A 153 -6.47 -57.23 11.36
CA ARG A 153 -7.60 -57.63 10.52
C ARG A 153 -7.61 -56.94 9.15
N GLU A 154 -6.83 -55.87 8.99
CA GLU A 154 -6.47 -55.28 7.69
C GLU A 154 -5.43 -56.11 6.94
#